data_AF-A0AAJ3F4H3-F1
#
_entry.id   AF-A0AAJ3F4H3-F1
#
_cell.length_a   1.000
_cell.length_b   1.000
_cell.length_c   1.000
_cell.angle_alpha   90.00
_cell.angle_beta   90.00
_cell.angle_gamma   90.00
#
_symmetry.space_group_name_H-M   'P 1'
#
loop_
_entity.id
_entity.type
_entity.pdbx_description
1 polymer ?
#
loop_
_entity_poly.entity_id
_entity_poly.type
_entity_poly.pdbx_seq_one_letter_code
_entity_poly.pdbx_strand_id
1 'polypeptide(L)'
;MVVEQLIRAAAGLRDDVRHLSSRLVSEGSVDVCYNPLDYAWDAHVAFLRRMGGSGARTVILGMNPGPHGMGQMGIPFAATSVVRDLLGITGIVVGQPETPNPRRPVIGLEYPREEVSGTRLWGLLAEHYGDADAIASKVFLVNHCPLMLFSGPRATNITPDKVGGPTARALLERCDEHLREVMAALDAERVIGVGKFAESRARSALADHTVEVVGCWHPSPASPLANRNGGADWRANVRAVLP
;
A
#
# COMPACT_ATOMS: atom_id res chain seq x y z
N MET A 1 -11.13 -10.56 -17.02
CA MET A 1 -10.32 -9.35 -17.27
C MET A 1 -9.52 -9.06 -16.02
N VAL A 2 -8.23 -8.72 -16.15
CA VAL A 2 -7.25 -8.53 -15.05
C VAL A 2 -7.79 -7.64 -13.93
N VAL A 3 -8.37 -6.49 -14.28
CA VAL A 3 -8.95 -5.52 -13.33
C VAL A 3 -10.01 -6.15 -12.41
N GLU A 4 -10.89 -7.01 -12.95
CA GLU A 4 -11.92 -7.68 -12.16
C GLU A 4 -11.35 -8.76 -11.24
N GLN A 5 -10.20 -9.37 -11.59
CA GLN A 5 -9.49 -10.26 -10.69
C GLN A 5 -8.84 -9.47 -9.54
N LEU A 6 -8.23 -8.31 -9.83
CA LEU A 6 -7.68 -7.43 -8.80
C LEU A 6 -8.75 -6.90 -7.84
N ILE A 7 -9.90 -6.46 -8.35
CA ILE A 7 -11.03 -6.00 -7.52
C ILE A 7 -11.52 -7.14 -6.63
N ARG A 8 -11.67 -8.36 -7.16
CA ARG A 8 -12.08 -9.52 -6.35
C ARG A 8 -11.04 -9.89 -5.29
N ALA A 9 -9.75 -9.89 -5.63
CA ALA A 9 -8.67 -10.15 -4.68
C ALA A 9 -8.67 -9.12 -3.55
N ALA A 10 -8.82 -7.83 -3.88
CA ALA A 10 -8.89 -6.75 -2.89
C ALA A 10 -10.15 -6.82 -2.02
N ALA A 11 -11.30 -7.21 -2.59
CA ALA A 11 -12.55 -7.40 -1.86
C ALA A 11 -12.44 -8.59 -0.89
N GLY A 12 -11.86 -9.71 -1.33
CA GLY A 12 -11.59 -10.86 -0.48
C GLY A 12 -10.69 -10.48 0.70
N LEU A 13 -9.56 -9.81 0.42
CA LEU A 13 -8.67 -9.34 1.48
C LEU A 13 -9.41 -8.41 2.45
N ARG A 14 -10.15 -7.41 1.93
CA ARG A 14 -10.95 -6.47 2.72
C ARG A 14 -11.88 -7.20 3.69
N ASP A 15 -12.64 -8.17 3.19
CA ASP A 15 -13.65 -8.87 3.96
C ASP A 15 -13.01 -9.80 5.00
N ASP A 16 -11.95 -10.52 4.61
CA ASP A 16 -11.26 -11.47 5.49
C ASP A 16 -10.51 -10.76 6.64
N VAL A 17 -9.85 -9.62 6.37
CA VAL A 17 -9.11 -8.89 7.40
C VAL A 17 -10.01 -8.13 8.38
N ARG A 18 -11.29 -7.95 8.07
CA ARG A 18 -12.26 -7.31 8.98
C ARG A 18 -12.33 -8.06 10.31
N HIS A 19 -12.53 -9.38 10.27
CA HIS A 19 -12.60 -10.20 11.46
C HIS A 19 -11.28 -10.24 12.25
N LEU A 20 -10.15 -10.25 11.54
CA LEU A 20 -8.82 -10.20 12.15
C LEU A 20 -8.57 -8.85 12.83
N SER A 21 -9.01 -7.74 12.23
CA SER A 21 -8.90 -6.41 12.81
C SER A 21 -9.67 -6.29 14.13
N SER A 22 -10.91 -6.81 14.18
CA SER A 22 -11.71 -6.83 15.40
C SER A 22 -11.07 -7.68 16.49
N ARG A 23 -10.50 -8.83 16.11
CA ARG A 23 -9.78 -9.71 17.04
C ARG A 23 -8.54 -9.05 17.64
N LEU A 24 -7.70 -8.42 16.81
CA LEU A 24 -6.50 -7.68 17.26
C LEU A 24 -6.85 -6.60 18.29
N VAL A 25 -7.98 -5.91 18.10
CA VAL A 25 -8.48 -4.92 19.08
C VAL A 25 -8.97 -5.61 20.35
N SER A 26 -9.83 -6.63 20.22
CA SER A 26 -10.44 -7.30 21.39
C SER A 26 -9.44 -8.01 22.30
N GLU A 27 -8.33 -8.51 21.74
CA GLU A 27 -7.27 -9.19 22.49
C GLU A 27 -6.20 -8.22 23.04
N GLY A 28 -6.34 -6.92 22.79
CA GLY A 28 -5.42 -5.89 23.26
C GLY A 28 -4.09 -5.83 22.51
N SER A 29 -3.97 -6.48 21.35
CA SER A 29 -2.80 -6.40 20.48
C SER A 29 -2.64 -5.00 19.87
N VAL A 30 -3.75 -4.30 19.64
CA VAL A 30 -3.83 -2.90 19.20
C VAL A 30 -5.02 -2.21 19.86
N ASP A 31 -5.01 -0.88 19.94
CA ASP A 31 -6.12 -0.12 20.53
C ASP A 31 -7.15 0.31 19.48
N VAL A 32 -6.67 0.64 18.27
CA VAL A 32 -7.53 1.03 17.13
C VAL A 32 -6.95 0.45 15.85
N CYS A 33 -7.83 -0.06 15.00
CA CYS A 33 -7.47 -0.55 13.68
C CYS A 33 -8.38 0.08 12.61
N TYR A 34 -7.79 0.56 11.52
CA TYR A 34 -8.54 1.04 10.35
C TYR A 34 -8.28 0.14 9.15
N ASN A 35 -9.34 -0.11 8.37
CA ASN A 35 -9.28 -0.79 7.08
C ASN A 35 -9.71 0.17 5.96
N PRO A 36 -8.79 0.83 5.25
CA PRO A 36 -9.12 1.73 4.14
C PRO A 36 -9.83 1.03 2.98
N LEU A 37 -9.67 -0.29 2.83
CA LEU A 37 -10.41 -1.02 1.81
C LEU A 37 -11.92 -1.08 2.13
N ASP A 38 -12.33 -0.85 3.37
CA ASP A 38 -13.74 -0.73 3.73
C ASP A 38 -14.29 0.66 3.45
N TYR A 39 -13.71 1.69 4.07
CA TYR A 39 -14.30 3.04 4.02
C TYR A 39 -13.88 3.86 2.80
N ALA A 40 -12.80 3.49 2.09
CA ALA A 40 -12.34 4.15 0.86
C ALA A 40 -12.44 3.21 -0.35
N TRP A 41 -13.36 2.25 -0.33
CA TRP A 41 -13.49 1.20 -1.35
C TRP A 41 -13.63 1.75 -2.76
N ASP A 42 -14.51 2.73 -2.98
CA ASP A 42 -14.76 3.26 -4.32
C ASP A 42 -13.53 3.98 -4.90
N ALA A 43 -12.76 4.66 -4.04
CA ALA A 43 -11.49 5.27 -4.44
C ALA A 43 -10.42 4.21 -4.74
N HIS A 44 -10.39 3.12 -3.97
CA HIS A 44 -9.52 1.98 -4.23
C HIS A 44 -9.87 1.29 -5.56
N VAL A 45 -11.15 1.05 -5.84
CA VAL A 45 -11.62 0.48 -7.12
C VAL A 45 -11.28 1.39 -8.30
N ALA A 46 -11.42 2.71 -8.14
CA ALA A 46 -11.00 3.67 -9.16
C ALA A 46 -9.49 3.55 -9.46
N PHE A 47 -8.66 3.37 -8.43
CA PHE A 47 -7.23 3.09 -8.60
C PHE A 47 -6.96 1.75 -9.30
N LEU A 48 -7.63 0.67 -8.91
CA LEU A 48 -7.48 -0.64 -9.56
C LEU A 48 -7.84 -0.59 -11.04
N ARG A 49 -8.89 0.17 -11.39
CA ARG A 49 -9.26 0.41 -12.80
C ARG A 49 -8.24 1.28 -13.54
N ARG A 50 -7.68 2.31 -12.88
CA ARG A 50 -6.69 3.21 -13.47
C ARG A 50 -5.36 2.52 -13.75
N MET A 51 -4.92 1.63 -12.86
CA MET A 51 -3.56 1.07 -12.88
C MET A 51 -3.47 -0.41 -13.27
N GLY A 52 -4.55 -1.18 -13.09
CA GLY A 52 -4.50 -2.65 -13.21
C GLY A 52 -4.71 -3.20 -14.63
N GLY A 53 -5.13 -2.37 -15.58
CA GLY A 53 -5.53 -2.81 -16.93
C GLY A 53 -4.46 -2.69 -18.01
N SER A 54 -3.29 -2.13 -17.71
CA SER A 54 -2.34 -1.65 -18.72
C SER A 54 -1.15 -2.57 -18.99
N GLY A 55 -1.14 -3.78 -18.41
CA GLY A 55 -0.15 -4.82 -18.72
C GLY A 55 1.14 -4.81 -17.90
N ALA A 56 1.17 -4.11 -16.75
CA ALA A 56 2.31 -4.20 -15.84
C ALA A 56 2.55 -5.64 -15.36
N ARG A 57 3.80 -6.11 -15.49
CA ARG A 57 4.27 -7.41 -14.97
C ARG A 57 5.23 -7.29 -13.78
N THR A 58 5.45 -6.07 -13.30
CA THR A 58 6.23 -5.78 -12.09
C THR A 58 5.32 -5.17 -11.01
N VAL A 59 5.31 -5.77 -9.82
CA VAL A 59 4.58 -5.24 -8.66
C VAL A 59 5.54 -4.47 -7.75
N ILE A 60 5.21 -3.23 -7.42
CA ILE A 60 5.87 -2.46 -6.36
C ILE A 60 5.07 -2.68 -5.06
N LEU A 61 5.69 -3.34 -4.10
CA LEU A 61 5.05 -3.77 -2.86
C LEU A 61 5.46 -2.87 -1.68
N GLY A 62 4.47 -2.22 -1.06
CA GLY A 62 4.62 -1.56 0.23
C GLY A 62 4.21 -2.44 1.40
N MET A 63 4.42 -1.93 2.62
CA MET A 63 4.10 -2.66 3.85
C MET A 63 2.62 -2.54 4.21
N ASN A 64 2.19 -1.33 4.62
CA ASN A 64 0.82 -1.05 5.02
C ASN A 64 0.52 0.46 4.89
N PRO A 65 -0.75 0.89 4.97
CA PRO A 65 -1.12 2.29 4.78
C PRO A 65 -0.47 3.25 5.78
N GLY A 66 0.01 4.39 5.28
CA GLY A 66 0.31 5.56 6.09
C GLY A 66 -0.96 6.36 6.43
N PRO A 67 -0.99 7.12 7.55
CA PRO A 67 -2.17 7.86 8.00
C PRO A 67 -2.52 9.10 7.18
N HIS A 68 -1.65 9.48 6.26
CA HIS A 68 -1.78 10.71 5.48
C HIS A 68 -1.95 10.45 3.97
N GLY A 69 -1.75 9.20 3.52
CA GLY A 69 -1.93 8.77 2.14
C GLY A 69 -3.00 7.70 2.02
N MET A 70 -2.60 6.42 1.92
CA MET A 70 -3.56 5.31 1.73
C MET A 70 -4.63 5.25 2.83
N GLY A 71 -4.29 5.61 4.07
CA GLY A 71 -5.26 5.71 5.16
C GLY A 71 -6.35 6.76 4.95
N GLN A 72 -6.09 7.77 4.13
CA GLN A 72 -7.07 8.79 3.76
C GLN A 72 -7.84 8.41 2.49
N MET A 73 -7.17 7.79 1.51
CA MET A 73 -7.65 7.74 0.12
C MET A 73 -7.86 6.32 -0.43
N GLY A 74 -7.50 5.28 0.32
CA GLY A 74 -7.56 3.88 -0.14
C GLY A 74 -6.51 3.51 -1.20
N ILE A 75 -5.61 4.43 -1.58
CA ILE A 75 -4.67 4.24 -2.68
C ILE A 75 -3.23 4.01 -2.16
N PRO A 76 -2.52 2.95 -2.59
CA PRO A 76 -1.15 2.66 -2.16
C PRO A 76 -0.19 3.83 -2.40
N PHE A 77 0.63 4.14 -1.38
CA PHE A 77 1.57 5.26 -1.41
C PHE A 77 0.93 6.60 -1.84
N ALA A 78 -0.35 6.83 -1.56
CA ALA A 78 -1.02 8.03 -2.01
C ALA A 78 -0.48 9.31 -1.37
N ALA A 79 -0.58 10.40 -2.13
CA ALA A 79 -0.50 11.78 -1.65
C ALA A 79 -1.58 12.58 -2.41
N THR A 80 -2.12 13.66 -1.81
CA THR A 80 -3.29 14.37 -2.34
C THR A 80 -3.08 14.84 -3.78
N SER A 81 -1.94 15.50 -4.05
CA SER A 81 -1.56 15.93 -5.40
C SER A 81 -1.41 14.78 -6.38
N VAL A 82 -0.80 13.66 -5.96
CA VAL A 82 -0.64 12.47 -6.81
C VAL A 82 -2.00 11.90 -7.22
N VAL A 83 -2.92 11.74 -6.27
CA VAL A 83 -4.22 11.14 -6.54
C VAL A 83 -5.06 12.03 -7.46
N ARG A 84 -5.05 13.34 -7.23
CA ARG A 84 -5.81 14.30 -8.03
C ARG A 84 -5.17 14.55 -9.40
N ASP A 85 -3.89 14.91 -9.43
CA ASP A 85 -3.25 15.51 -10.61
C ASP A 85 -2.60 14.45 -11.51
N LEU A 86 -2.00 13.39 -10.94
CA LEU A 86 -1.35 12.32 -11.72
C LEU A 86 -2.34 11.19 -12.07
N LEU A 87 -3.09 10.70 -11.07
CA LEU A 87 -4.00 9.57 -11.27
C LEU A 87 -5.39 10.01 -11.80
N GLY A 88 -5.74 11.29 -11.66
CA GLY A 88 -7.03 11.82 -12.10
C GLY A 88 -8.22 11.35 -11.27
N ILE A 89 -7.99 10.85 -10.05
CA ILE A 89 -9.04 10.30 -9.18
C ILE A 89 -9.56 11.43 -8.28
N THR A 90 -10.80 11.85 -8.53
CA THR A 90 -11.43 12.99 -7.84
C THR A 90 -12.94 12.74 -7.64
N GLY A 91 -13.58 13.54 -6.80
CA GLY A 91 -15.05 13.52 -6.64
C GLY A 91 -15.64 12.28 -5.96
N ILE A 92 -14.81 11.38 -5.44
CA ILE A 92 -15.25 10.19 -4.71
C ILE A 92 -15.31 10.52 -3.21
N VAL A 93 -16.46 10.28 -2.60
CA VAL A 93 -16.66 10.42 -1.16
C VAL A 93 -15.99 9.25 -0.45
N VAL A 94 -15.12 9.55 0.51
CA VAL A 94 -14.52 8.55 1.40
C VAL A 94 -15.34 8.50 2.69
N GLY A 95 -15.71 7.29 3.09
CA GLY A 95 -16.43 7.01 4.33
C GLY A 95 -15.57 7.15 5.58
N GLN A 96 -16.07 6.61 6.69
CA GLN A 96 -15.37 6.62 7.98
C GLN A 96 -15.06 5.19 8.45
N PRO A 97 -13.97 4.98 9.20
CA PRO A 97 -13.73 3.72 9.88
C PRO A 97 -14.83 3.44 10.91
N GLU A 98 -15.07 2.17 11.24
CA GLU A 98 -16.13 1.75 12.17
C GLU A 98 -15.97 2.39 13.56
N THR A 99 -14.72 2.50 14.04
CA THR A 99 -14.39 3.13 15.33
C THR A 99 -13.39 4.27 15.10
N PRO A 100 -13.85 5.48 14.73
CA PRO A 100 -12.97 6.62 14.50
C PRO A 100 -12.26 7.06 15.79
N ASN A 101 -10.96 7.28 15.69
CA ASN A 101 -10.15 7.91 16.73
C ASN A 101 -9.98 9.41 16.42
N PRO A 102 -10.29 10.33 17.36
CA PRO A 102 -10.16 11.77 17.14
C PRO A 102 -8.75 12.24 16.76
N ARG A 103 -7.69 11.50 17.12
CA ARG A 103 -6.30 11.81 16.74
C ARG A 103 -5.92 11.29 15.35
N ARG A 104 -6.78 10.51 14.71
CA ARG A 104 -6.59 9.93 13.37
C ARG A 104 -7.86 10.14 12.53
N PRO A 105 -8.24 11.39 12.25
CA PRO A 105 -9.40 11.66 11.40
C PRO A 105 -9.16 11.18 9.97
N VAL A 106 -10.22 10.73 9.31
CA VAL A 106 -10.25 10.42 7.88
C VAL A 106 -11.02 11.54 7.17
N ILE A 107 -10.31 12.31 6.34
CA ILE A 107 -10.86 13.44 5.57
C ILE A 107 -11.16 13.01 4.12
N GLY A 108 -10.43 12.03 3.60
CA GLY A 108 -10.64 11.52 2.24
C GLY A 108 -9.68 12.13 1.21
N LEU A 109 -10.17 12.26 -0.03
CA LEU A 109 -9.40 12.78 -1.16
C LEU A 109 -9.00 14.25 -1.01
N GLU A 110 -9.62 14.98 -0.09
CA GLU A 110 -9.33 16.40 0.19
C GLU A 110 -8.37 16.57 1.38
N TYR A 111 -7.65 15.53 1.78
CA TYR A 111 -6.69 15.62 2.89
C TYR A 111 -5.68 16.76 2.64
N PRO A 112 -5.49 17.71 3.57
CA PRO A 112 -4.81 18.99 3.29
C PRO A 112 -3.28 18.89 3.27
N ARG A 113 -2.71 17.71 3.48
CA ARG A 113 -1.25 17.52 3.53
C ARG A 113 -0.81 16.46 2.53
N GLU A 114 0.42 16.60 2.07
CA GLU A 114 1.06 15.60 1.21
C GLU A 114 1.79 14.55 2.06
N GLU A 115 1.56 13.26 1.76
CA GLU A 115 2.35 12.19 2.35
C GLU A 115 3.73 12.13 1.67
N VAL A 116 4.79 12.49 2.40
CA VAL A 116 6.16 12.57 1.86
C VAL A 116 6.61 11.29 1.16
N SER A 117 6.29 10.12 1.70
CA SER A 117 6.66 8.84 1.09
C SER A 117 5.95 8.61 -0.24
N GLY A 118 4.65 8.90 -0.29
CA GLY A 118 3.86 8.84 -1.50
C GLY A 118 4.32 9.82 -2.58
N THR A 119 4.51 11.09 -2.22
CA THR A 119 5.01 12.13 -3.13
C THR A 119 6.35 11.77 -3.74
N ARG A 120 7.29 11.22 -2.94
CA ARG A 120 8.61 10.80 -3.43
C ARG A 120 8.51 9.66 -4.43
N LEU A 121 7.76 8.60 -4.10
CA LEU A 121 7.68 7.41 -4.94
C LEU A 121 6.95 7.72 -6.26
N TRP A 122 5.74 8.26 -6.19
CA TRP A 122 4.98 8.58 -7.40
C TRP A 122 5.63 9.69 -8.22
N GLY A 123 6.25 10.68 -7.58
CA GLY A 123 7.02 11.71 -8.29
C GLY A 123 8.20 11.11 -9.07
N LEU A 124 8.92 10.15 -8.48
CA LEU A 124 10.00 9.44 -9.18
C LEU A 124 9.47 8.60 -10.35
N LEU A 125 8.33 7.92 -10.18
CA LEU A 125 7.70 7.14 -11.25
C LEU A 125 7.25 8.05 -12.40
N ALA A 126 6.66 9.20 -12.09
CA ALA A 126 6.24 10.18 -13.09
C ALA A 126 7.45 10.79 -13.82
N GLU A 127 8.54 11.08 -13.11
CA GLU A 127 9.79 11.56 -13.73
C GLU A 127 10.42 10.49 -14.64
N HIS A 128 10.28 9.21 -14.30
CA HIS A 128 10.91 8.11 -15.04
C HIS A 128 10.09 7.64 -16.25
N TYR A 129 8.77 7.52 -16.10
CA TYR A 129 7.88 6.95 -17.11
C TYR A 129 6.97 7.97 -17.79
N GLY A 130 6.70 9.12 -17.16
CA GLY A 130 5.75 10.10 -17.66
C GLY A 130 4.40 10.05 -16.94
N ASP A 131 3.31 9.91 -17.69
CA ASP A 131 1.96 9.93 -17.15
C ASP A 131 1.54 8.60 -16.47
N ALA A 132 0.34 8.58 -15.90
CA ALA A 132 -0.19 7.40 -15.22
C ALA A 132 -0.39 6.19 -16.14
N ASP A 133 -0.64 6.39 -17.45
CA ASP A 133 -0.76 5.28 -18.41
C ASP A 133 0.59 4.63 -18.68
N ALA A 134 1.63 5.43 -18.85
CA ALA A 134 3.00 4.96 -18.98
C ALA A 134 3.45 4.21 -17.71
N ILE A 135 3.17 4.75 -16.52
CA ILE A 135 3.47 4.06 -15.25
C ILE A 135 2.71 2.72 -15.17
N ALA A 136 1.40 2.72 -15.44
CA ALA A 136 0.55 1.53 -15.36
C ALA A 136 0.95 0.42 -16.35
N SER A 137 1.61 0.78 -17.45
CA SER A 137 2.14 -0.21 -18.40
C SER A 137 3.40 -0.92 -17.90
N LYS A 138 4.06 -0.38 -16.86
CA LYS A 138 5.35 -0.88 -16.36
C LYS A 138 5.23 -1.49 -14.98
N VAL A 139 4.52 -0.82 -14.06
CA VAL A 139 4.45 -1.21 -12.66
C VAL A 139 3.03 -1.09 -12.09
N PHE A 140 2.70 -1.99 -11.18
CA PHE A 140 1.48 -1.94 -10.37
C PHE A 140 1.83 -1.81 -8.89
N LEU A 141 1.23 -0.85 -8.18
CA LEU A 141 1.52 -0.58 -6.78
C LEU A 141 0.47 -1.22 -5.86
N VAL A 142 0.91 -1.90 -4.81
CA VAL A 142 0.03 -2.49 -3.78
C VAL A 142 0.72 -2.50 -2.42
N ASN A 143 -0.04 -2.47 -1.33
CA ASN A 143 0.48 -2.74 0.02
C ASN A 143 0.23 -4.20 0.39
N HIS A 144 1.18 -4.83 1.09
CA HIS A 144 1.03 -6.19 1.59
C HIS A 144 -0.14 -6.32 2.57
N CYS A 145 -0.16 -5.47 3.59
CA CYS A 145 -1.22 -5.43 4.59
C CYS A 145 -2.11 -4.20 4.37
N PRO A 146 -3.44 -4.32 4.37
CA PRO A 146 -4.33 -3.19 4.16
C PRO A 146 -4.61 -2.42 5.46
N LEU A 147 -4.22 -2.95 6.62
CA LEU A 147 -4.62 -2.39 7.90
C LEU A 147 -3.67 -1.31 8.40
N MET A 148 -4.26 -0.29 9.03
CA MET A 148 -3.54 0.64 9.88
C MET A 148 -3.74 0.27 11.34
N LEU A 149 -2.63 0.19 12.08
CA LEU A 149 -2.62 -0.28 13.44
C LEU A 149 -2.17 0.85 14.36
N PHE A 150 -2.94 1.12 15.40
CA PHE A 150 -2.64 2.17 16.36
C PHE A 150 -2.61 1.67 17.79
N SER A 151 -1.65 2.17 18.57
CA SER A 151 -1.49 1.84 19.99
C SER A 151 -1.31 3.07 20.88
N GLY A 152 -1.83 2.96 22.10
CA GLY A 152 -1.81 3.91 23.18
C GLY A 152 -2.78 5.09 23.00
N PRO A 153 -2.89 5.95 24.04
CA PRO A 153 -3.79 7.11 24.04
C PRO A 153 -3.47 8.17 22.99
N ARG A 154 -2.28 8.09 22.37
CA ARG A 154 -1.86 8.96 21.26
C ARG A 154 -2.19 8.39 19.88
N ALA A 155 -2.80 7.20 19.82
CA ALA A 155 -3.04 6.43 18.60
C ALA A 155 -1.77 6.30 17.76
N THR A 156 -0.64 5.98 18.38
CA THR A 156 0.67 5.90 17.71
C THR A 156 0.61 4.83 16.63
N ASN A 157 1.02 5.17 15.41
CA ASN A 157 1.06 4.21 14.32
C ASN A 157 2.10 3.12 14.62
N ILE A 158 1.67 1.87 14.58
CA ILE A 158 2.55 0.70 14.66
C ILE A 158 2.42 -0.11 13.37
N THR A 159 3.43 -0.92 13.10
CA THR A 159 3.57 -1.65 11.85
C THR A 159 3.23 -3.12 12.09
N PRO A 160 2.71 -3.87 11.09
CA PRO A 160 2.26 -5.24 11.29
C PRO A 160 3.34 -6.18 11.89
N ASP A 161 4.62 -5.95 11.59
CA ASP A 161 5.76 -6.69 12.16
C ASP A 161 5.97 -6.49 13.66
N LYS A 162 5.38 -5.45 14.24
CA LYS A 162 5.48 -5.15 15.68
C LYS A 162 4.33 -5.75 16.49
N VAL A 163 3.37 -6.39 15.83
CA VAL A 163 2.25 -7.04 16.49
C VAL A 163 2.49 -8.53 16.52
N GLY A 164 2.47 -9.10 17.73
CA GLY A 164 2.73 -10.52 17.96
C GLY A 164 1.46 -11.35 18.05
N GLY A 165 1.64 -12.66 18.15
CA GLY A 165 0.57 -13.60 18.47
C GLY A 165 -0.12 -14.23 17.25
N PRO A 166 -1.04 -15.19 17.50
CA PRO A 166 -1.67 -15.99 16.44
C PRO A 166 -2.51 -15.16 15.47
N THR A 167 -3.23 -14.14 15.95
CA THR A 167 -4.07 -13.28 15.11
C THR A 167 -3.24 -12.44 14.14
N ALA A 168 -2.11 -11.90 14.61
CA ALA A 168 -1.17 -11.15 13.75
C ALA A 168 -0.53 -12.06 12.68
N ARG A 169 -0.21 -13.31 13.04
CA ARG A 169 0.29 -14.30 12.07
C ARG A 169 -0.75 -14.60 10.98
N ALA A 170 -1.99 -14.88 11.38
CA ALA A 170 -3.08 -15.14 10.44
C ALA A 170 -3.33 -13.93 9.49
N LEU A 171 -3.21 -12.70 10.01
CA LEU A 171 -3.26 -11.49 9.17
C LEU A 171 -2.15 -11.49 8.12
N LEU A 172 -0.91 -11.74 8.53
CA LEU A 172 0.22 -11.72 7.60
C LEU A 172 0.15 -12.85 6.57
N GLU A 173 -0.35 -14.03 6.95
CA GLU A 173 -0.61 -15.18 6.05
C GLU A 173 -1.68 -14.84 5.02
N ARG A 174 -2.80 -14.23 5.43
CA ARG A 174 -3.85 -13.81 4.49
C ARG A 174 -3.37 -12.72 3.53
N CYS A 175 -2.52 -11.80 4.00
CA CYS A 175 -1.86 -10.80 3.18
C CYS A 175 -0.87 -11.44 2.18
N ASP A 176 -0.18 -12.53 2.53
CA ASP A 176 0.65 -13.29 1.58
C ASP A 176 -0.21 -13.92 0.48
N GLU A 177 -1.35 -14.50 0.84
CA GLU A 177 -2.31 -15.03 -0.14
C GLU A 177 -2.80 -13.93 -1.08
N HIS A 178 -3.12 -12.73 -0.56
CA HIS A 178 -3.50 -11.60 -1.40
C HIS A 178 -2.40 -11.20 -2.38
N LEU A 179 -1.14 -11.19 -1.94
CA LEU A 179 -0.02 -10.93 -2.84
C LEU A 179 0.03 -11.98 -3.98
N ARG A 180 -0.17 -13.27 -3.68
CA ARG A 180 -0.24 -14.32 -4.71
C ARG A 180 -1.41 -14.11 -5.67
N GLU A 181 -2.58 -13.72 -5.17
CA GLU A 181 -3.75 -13.41 -5.99
C GLU A 181 -3.47 -12.24 -6.95
N VAL A 182 -2.81 -11.17 -6.47
CA VAL A 182 -2.41 -10.02 -7.28
C VAL A 182 -1.38 -10.41 -8.35
N MET A 183 -0.36 -11.18 -7.96
CA MET A 183 0.66 -11.67 -8.90
C MET A 183 0.04 -12.53 -10.01
N ALA A 184 -0.87 -13.44 -9.66
CA ALA A 184 -1.57 -14.28 -10.61
C ALA A 184 -2.52 -13.48 -11.52
N ALA A 185 -3.23 -12.47 -10.98
CA ALA A 185 -4.12 -11.63 -11.77
C ALA A 185 -3.38 -10.84 -12.84
N LEU A 186 -2.18 -10.33 -12.51
CA LEU A 186 -1.35 -9.52 -13.40
C LEU A 186 -0.47 -10.34 -14.35
N ASP A 187 -0.38 -11.67 -14.16
CA ASP A 187 0.69 -12.49 -14.72
C ASP A 187 2.08 -11.86 -14.48
N ALA A 188 2.27 -11.38 -13.24
CA ALA A 188 3.47 -10.66 -12.85
C ALA A 188 4.62 -11.65 -12.59
N GLU A 189 5.82 -11.26 -13.01
CA GLU A 189 7.03 -12.07 -12.90
C GLU A 189 8.06 -11.46 -11.95
N ARG A 190 7.77 -10.26 -11.43
CA ARG A 190 8.70 -9.47 -10.61
C ARG A 190 8.01 -8.72 -9.48
N VAL A 191 8.64 -8.69 -8.31
CA VAL A 191 8.25 -7.84 -7.18
C VAL A 191 9.42 -6.96 -6.73
N ILE A 192 9.16 -5.67 -6.58
CA ILE A 192 10.05 -4.68 -5.97
C ILE A 192 9.51 -4.36 -4.57
N GLY A 193 10.13 -4.91 -3.54
CA GLY A 193 9.79 -4.62 -2.14
C GLY A 193 10.33 -3.25 -1.71
N VAL A 194 9.43 -2.33 -1.36
CA VAL A 194 9.78 -1.00 -0.84
C VAL A 194 10.11 -1.09 0.65
N GLY A 195 11.40 -1.22 0.94
CA GLY A 195 11.90 -1.48 2.29
C GLY A 195 12.00 -2.96 2.65
N LYS A 196 12.74 -3.25 3.73
CA LYS A 196 13.14 -4.62 4.08
C LYS A 196 11.99 -5.52 4.50
N PHE A 197 10.95 -4.98 5.12
CA PHE A 197 9.75 -5.74 5.44
C PHE A 197 9.08 -6.27 4.17
N ALA A 198 8.75 -5.38 3.23
CA ALA A 198 8.06 -5.76 2.01
C ALA A 198 8.89 -6.74 1.16
N GLU A 199 10.20 -6.51 1.05
CA GLU A 199 11.11 -7.45 0.38
C GLU A 199 11.08 -8.84 1.02
N SER A 200 11.24 -8.91 2.35
CA SER A 200 11.25 -10.19 3.09
C SER A 200 9.91 -10.93 2.99
N ARG A 201 8.79 -10.20 3.13
CA ARG A 201 7.45 -10.77 2.98
C ARG A 201 7.20 -11.30 1.57
N ALA A 202 7.59 -10.55 0.53
CA ALA A 202 7.46 -11.02 -0.85
C ALA A 202 8.27 -12.30 -1.08
N ARG A 203 9.53 -12.37 -0.61
CA ARG A 203 10.35 -13.59 -0.70
C ARG A 203 9.70 -14.78 -0.02
N SER A 204 9.15 -14.57 1.18
CA SER A 204 8.49 -15.64 1.94
C SER A 204 7.18 -16.09 1.27
N ALA A 205 6.35 -15.15 0.82
CA ALA A 205 5.06 -15.45 0.20
C ALA A 205 5.21 -16.17 -1.14
N LEU A 206 6.26 -15.85 -1.89
CA LEU A 206 6.46 -16.31 -3.28
C LEU A 206 7.60 -17.33 -3.40
N ALA A 207 8.03 -17.95 -2.29
CA ALA A 207 9.17 -18.87 -2.27
C ALA A 207 9.05 -20.03 -3.28
N ASP A 208 7.83 -20.52 -3.50
CA ASP A 208 7.53 -21.62 -4.42
C ASP A 208 7.14 -21.15 -5.85
N HIS A 209 7.32 -19.86 -6.15
CA HIS A 209 6.96 -19.27 -7.45
C HIS A 209 8.21 -18.82 -8.20
N THR A 210 8.19 -18.93 -9.53
CA THR A 210 9.27 -18.40 -10.39
C THR A 210 9.08 -16.88 -10.58
N VAL A 211 9.30 -16.12 -9.50
CA VAL A 211 9.18 -14.66 -9.47
C VAL A 211 10.49 -14.05 -9.00
N GLU A 212 10.98 -13.03 -9.70
CA GLU A 212 12.13 -12.25 -9.23
C GLU A 212 11.70 -11.30 -8.11
N VAL A 213 12.31 -11.42 -6.93
CA VAL A 213 12.10 -10.48 -5.81
C VAL A 213 13.36 -9.65 -5.58
N VAL A 214 13.23 -8.34 -5.77
CA VAL A 214 14.26 -7.34 -5.47
C VAL A 214 13.75 -6.34 -4.44
N GLY A 215 14.66 -5.65 -3.76
CA GLY A 215 14.31 -4.63 -2.77
C GLY A 215 14.87 -3.27 -3.14
N CYS A 216 14.16 -2.21 -2.76
CA CYS A 216 14.65 -0.85 -2.79
C CYS A 216 14.49 -0.16 -1.42
N TRP A 217 15.15 0.97 -1.23
CA TRP A 217 15.05 1.73 0.00
C TRP A 217 13.68 2.39 0.16
N HIS A 218 13.14 2.36 1.37
CA HIS A 218 11.87 3.01 1.66
C HIS A 218 12.00 4.54 1.56
N PRO A 219 11.05 5.26 0.93
CA PRO A 219 11.08 6.72 0.76
C PRO A 219 10.85 7.54 2.03
N SER A 220 10.85 6.92 3.21
CA SER A 220 10.41 7.56 4.46
C SER A 220 11.38 8.68 4.85
N PRO A 221 10.87 9.87 5.25
CA PRO A 221 11.74 10.93 5.77
C PRO A 221 12.47 10.52 7.06
N ALA A 222 12.02 9.48 7.76
CA ALA A 222 12.72 8.94 8.92
C ALA A 222 13.99 8.12 8.53
N SER A 223 14.15 7.76 7.25
CA SER A 223 15.32 7.00 6.78
C SER A 223 16.46 7.94 6.39
N PRO A 224 17.65 7.85 7.02
CA PRO A 224 18.83 8.62 6.60
C PRO A 224 19.20 8.38 5.14
N LEU A 225 19.04 7.13 4.67
CA LEU A 225 19.30 6.74 3.28
C LEU A 225 18.36 7.43 2.29
N ALA A 226 17.11 7.71 2.69
CA ALA A 226 16.13 8.41 1.86
C ALA A 226 16.42 9.91 1.71
N ASN A 227 17.20 10.48 2.64
CA ASN A 227 17.46 11.93 2.68
C ASN A 227 18.87 12.30 2.24
N ARG A 228 19.79 11.32 2.17
CA ARG A 228 21.19 11.54 1.78
C ARG A 228 21.28 12.20 0.40
N ASN A 229 22.17 13.17 0.26
CA ASN A 229 22.37 13.96 -0.98
C ASN A 229 21.07 14.55 -1.55
N GLY A 230 20.19 15.06 -0.69
CA GLY A 230 18.88 15.59 -1.11
C GLY A 230 17.97 14.52 -1.74
N GLY A 231 18.14 13.27 -1.33
CA GLY A 231 17.41 12.10 -1.84
C GLY A 231 17.92 11.58 -3.19
N ALA A 232 19.03 12.09 -3.72
CA ALA A 232 19.59 11.61 -4.99
C ALA A 232 19.94 10.12 -4.94
N ASP A 233 20.53 9.68 -3.83
CA ASP A 233 20.92 8.28 -3.64
C ASP A 233 19.71 7.34 -3.56
N TRP A 234 18.63 7.80 -2.93
CA TRP A 234 17.38 7.06 -2.90
C TRP A 234 16.78 6.95 -4.30
N ARG A 235 16.73 8.04 -5.08
CA ARG A 235 16.26 8.00 -6.47
C ARG A 235 17.09 7.05 -7.32
N ALA A 236 18.43 7.08 -7.19
CA ALA A 236 19.32 6.18 -7.90
C ALA A 236 19.10 4.70 -7.49
N ASN A 237 18.94 4.43 -6.19
CA ASN A 237 18.66 3.08 -5.70
C ASN A 237 17.35 2.52 -6.24
N VAL A 238 16.28 3.33 -6.26
CA VAL A 238 14.98 2.88 -6.78
C VAL A 238 15.04 2.72 -8.30
N ARG A 239 15.62 3.67 -9.05
CA ARG A 239 15.76 3.56 -10.51
C ARG A 239 16.54 2.34 -10.96
N ALA A 240 17.55 1.93 -10.19
CA ALA A 240 18.36 0.75 -10.53
C ALA A 240 17.56 -0.57 -10.53
N VAL A 241 16.37 -0.60 -9.94
CA VAL A 241 15.51 -1.79 -9.90
C VAL A 241 14.21 -1.63 -10.67
N LEU A 242 13.91 -0.45 -11.22
CA LEU A 242 12.73 -0.24 -12.06
C LEU A 242 12.93 -0.92 -13.45
N PRO A 243 11.86 -1.46 -14.06
CA PRO A 243 11.90 -2.06 -15.41
C PRO A 243 12.01 -1.03 -16.55
#